data_AF-A0A432QBR4-F1
#
_entry.id   AF-A0A432QBR4-F1
#
_cell.length_a   1.000
_cell.length_b   1.000
_cell.length_c   1.000
_cell.angle_alpha   90.00
_cell.angle_beta   90.00
_cell.angle_gamma   90.00
#
_symmetry.space_group_name_H-M   'P 1'
#
loop_
_entity.id
_entity.type
_entity.pdbx_description
1 polymer ?
#
loop_
_entity_poly.entity_id
_entity_poly.type
_entity_poly.pdbx_seq_one_letter_code
_entity_poly.pdbx_strand_id
1 'polypeptide(L)'
;MIQAVRQKKRRKRRIVFVGLLIVLLAAAGTTLHRLSLSLQDISRIIQLAVGNISGPQEIVSQDTSLLRGTIYDRHFKELAVSYQLYTLFVHPVELKDRQKVSRELARIIGEDDQILADKLKAIQPVIELSDDLDEQQVADIEALALAGVYCKSREERYYPAHTAAGNLLGYTSKGTGLAGVEAVYDPVLHPGDFRKQDSPEIDFDGSESLGQQTTDLILTLDIDLQKTLEQKLEEYRKQTGAARGMALAMVPSTGKVLAMVSQPGFDPNYFWQADDQILQGQVFRKNYIPELIRPLFTTTAAIYDSGINTNVLPATVRAPEYGLTAQKMKQYWEKFGLTRSVSGGPSLRSSKSPPVRAESDGTEKISGAQL
;
A
#
# COMPACT_ATOMS: atom_id res chain seq x y z
N MET A 1 50.19 -57.79 -60.94
CA MET A 1 48.80 -57.97 -60.43
C MET A 1 48.41 -57.13 -59.21
N ILE A 2 49.32 -56.41 -58.53
CA ILE A 2 49.04 -55.75 -57.24
C ILE A 2 48.46 -54.31 -57.38
N GLN A 3 48.70 -53.61 -58.50
CA GLN A 3 48.21 -52.24 -58.69
C GLN A 3 46.71 -52.13 -59.07
N ALA A 4 46.16 -53.11 -59.80
CA ALA A 4 44.75 -53.08 -60.24
C ALA A 4 43.75 -53.28 -59.08
N VAL A 5 44.09 -54.10 -58.07
CA VAL A 5 43.25 -54.33 -56.89
C VAL A 5 43.19 -53.10 -55.98
N ARG A 6 44.29 -52.33 -55.90
CA ARG A 6 44.39 -51.12 -55.06
C ARG A 6 43.58 -49.95 -55.63
N GLN A 7 43.49 -49.81 -56.95
CA GLN A 7 42.63 -48.81 -57.60
C GLN A 7 41.14 -49.12 -57.45
N LYS A 8 40.72 -50.39 -57.59
CA LYS A 8 39.31 -50.79 -57.43
C LYS A 8 38.80 -50.53 -56.00
N LYS A 9 39.65 -50.74 -54.99
CA LYS A 9 39.36 -50.46 -53.56
C LYS A 9 39.28 -48.96 -53.25
N ARG A 10 40.12 -48.12 -53.89
CA ARG A 10 40.06 -46.65 -53.78
C ARG A 10 38.83 -46.06 -54.47
N ARG A 11 38.40 -46.60 -55.62
CA ARG A 11 37.20 -46.14 -56.35
C ARG A 11 35.92 -46.47 -55.58
N LYS A 12 35.80 -47.68 -54.99
CA LYS A 12 34.68 -48.01 -54.07
C LYS A 12 34.63 -47.10 -52.84
N ARG A 13 35.78 -46.81 -52.21
CA ARG A 13 35.85 -45.88 -51.06
C ARG A 13 35.45 -44.45 -51.42
N ARG A 14 35.83 -43.95 -52.60
CA ARG A 14 35.40 -42.63 -53.10
C ARG A 14 33.89 -42.58 -53.35
N ILE A 15 33.30 -43.62 -53.93
CA ILE A 15 31.85 -43.67 -54.15
C ILE A 15 31.08 -43.68 -52.82
N VAL A 16 31.56 -44.42 -51.82
CA VAL A 16 30.95 -44.42 -50.47
C VAL A 16 31.11 -43.05 -49.80
N PHE A 17 32.27 -42.40 -49.91
CA PHE A 17 32.49 -41.06 -49.36
C PHE A 17 31.61 -39.99 -50.01
N VAL A 18 31.46 -40.03 -51.34
CA VAL A 18 30.59 -39.10 -52.06
C VAL A 18 29.13 -39.34 -51.70
N GLY A 19 28.71 -40.61 -51.59
CA GLY A 19 27.35 -40.94 -51.13
C GLY A 19 27.08 -40.41 -49.71
N LEU A 20 28.03 -40.56 -48.79
CA LEU A 20 27.90 -40.08 -47.41
C LEU A 20 27.88 -38.54 -47.34
N LEU A 21 28.65 -37.86 -48.19
CA LEU A 21 28.64 -36.40 -48.30
C LEU A 21 27.29 -35.88 -48.81
N ILE A 22 26.69 -36.55 -49.82
CA ILE A 22 25.38 -36.18 -50.35
C ILE A 22 24.29 -36.35 -49.28
N VAL A 23 24.35 -37.43 -48.49
CA VAL A 23 23.41 -37.66 -47.38
C VAL A 23 23.59 -36.60 -46.29
N LEU A 24 24.82 -36.21 -45.95
CA LEU A 24 25.10 -35.13 -45.00
C LEU A 24 24.59 -33.77 -45.49
N LEU A 25 24.75 -33.46 -46.78
CA LEU A 25 24.25 -32.22 -47.37
C LEU A 25 22.72 -32.21 -47.44
N ALA A 26 22.08 -33.34 -47.72
CA ALA A 26 20.63 -33.46 -47.66
C ALA A 26 20.09 -33.33 -46.23
N ALA A 27 20.78 -33.93 -45.25
CA ALA A 27 20.45 -33.77 -43.83
C ALA A 27 20.62 -32.31 -43.37
N ALA A 28 21.69 -31.63 -43.77
CA ALA A 28 21.91 -30.22 -43.49
C ALA A 28 20.86 -29.31 -44.18
N GLY A 29 20.47 -29.62 -45.42
CA GLY A 29 19.43 -28.88 -46.13
C GLY A 29 18.06 -29.03 -45.47
N THR A 30 17.72 -30.23 -45.00
CA THR A 30 16.46 -30.51 -44.29
C THR A 30 16.43 -29.90 -42.89
N THR A 31 17.54 -29.85 -42.16
CA THR A 31 17.60 -29.13 -40.88
C THR A 31 17.50 -27.62 -41.09
N LEU A 32 18.17 -27.05 -42.10
CA LEU A 32 18.05 -25.63 -42.45
C LEU A 32 16.64 -25.25 -42.91
N HIS A 33 15.96 -26.11 -43.68
CA HIS A 33 14.55 -25.89 -44.04
C HIS A 33 13.62 -25.99 -42.82
N ARG A 34 13.89 -26.86 -41.84
CA ARG A 34 13.10 -26.90 -40.59
C ARG A 34 13.41 -25.74 -39.65
N LEU A 35 14.59 -25.13 -39.77
CA LEU A 35 15.03 -23.94 -39.04
C LEU A 35 14.75 -22.64 -39.79
N SER A 36 13.96 -22.67 -40.88
CA SER A 36 13.43 -21.44 -41.47
C SER A 36 12.51 -20.78 -40.45
N LEU A 37 13.09 -19.93 -39.60
CA LEU A 37 12.40 -19.09 -38.64
C LEU A 37 11.26 -18.43 -39.40
N SER A 38 10.04 -18.78 -39.00
CA SER A 38 8.85 -18.22 -39.60
C SER A 38 8.95 -16.71 -39.51
N LEU A 39 8.50 -15.98 -40.55
CA LEU A 39 8.40 -14.52 -40.48
C LEU A 39 7.60 -14.06 -39.24
N GLN A 40 6.75 -14.95 -38.69
CA GLN A 40 5.99 -14.75 -37.46
C GLN A 40 6.86 -14.81 -36.18
N ASP A 41 7.95 -15.59 -36.17
CA ASP A 41 8.87 -15.67 -35.03
C ASP A 41 9.80 -14.44 -35.00
N ILE A 42 10.24 -13.99 -36.18
CA ILE A 42 11.00 -12.74 -36.32
C ILE A 42 10.15 -11.54 -35.90
N SER A 43 8.85 -11.50 -36.25
CA SER A 43 7.97 -10.44 -35.78
C SER A 43 7.76 -10.47 -34.26
N ARG A 44 7.71 -11.65 -33.62
CA ARG A 44 7.63 -11.76 -32.15
C ARG A 44 8.89 -11.27 -31.46
N ILE A 45 10.07 -11.59 -31.99
CA ILE A 45 11.34 -11.11 -31.44
C ILE A 45 11.48 -9.59 -31.62
N ILE A 46 11.06 -9.06 -32.76
CA ILE A 46 11.02 -7.62 -33.00
C ILE A 46 10.01 -6.95 -32.06
N GLN A 47 8.82 -7.52 -31.83
CA GLN A 47 7.86 -6.97 -30.87
C GLN A 47 8.35 -7.03 -29.41
N LEU A 48 9.06 -8.10 -29.00
CA LEU A 48 9.67 -8.20 -27.68
C LEU A 48 10.85 -7.23 -27.49
N ALA A 49 11.61 -6.96 -28.56
CA ALA A 49 12.69 -5.98 -28.54
C ALA A 49 12.18 -4.54 -28.62
N VAL A 50 11.16 -4.27 -29.43
CA VAL A 50 10.50 -2.95 -29.55
C VAL A 50 9.68 -2.64 -28.30
N GLY A 51 9.05 -3.62 -27.65
CA GLY A 51 8.35 -3.44 -26.37
C GLY A 51 9.28 -3.13 -25.17
N ASN A 52 10.58 -3.40 -25.29
CA ASN A 52 11.59 -3.02 -24.28
C ASN A 52 12.32 -1.70 -24.61
N ILE A 53 12.26 -1.21 -25.86
CA ILE A 53 12.95 0.02 -26.31
C ILE A 53 11.97 1.18 -26.46
N SER A 54 10.74 0.89 -26.86
CA SER A 54 9.62 1.81 -26.75
C SER A 54 8.98 1.51 -25.40
N GLY A 55 9.29 2.31 -24.37
CA GLY A 55 8.38 2.42 -23.24
C GLY A 55 6.97 2.63 -23.77
N PRO A 56 5.92 2.18 -23.08
CA PRO A 56 4.56 2.30 -23.57
C PRO A 56 4.38 3.74 -24.04
N GLN A 57 4.19 3.94 -25.35
CA GLN A 57 3.52 5.13 -25.80
C GLN A 57 2.15 4.97 -25.19
N GLU A 58 1.97 5.61 -24.03
CA GLU A 58 0.67 6.04 -23.55
C GLU A 58 0.04 6.73 -24.76
N ILE A 59 -0.76 5.95 -25.49
CA ILE A 59 -1.93 6.50 -26.14
C ILE A 59 -2.56 7.27 -24.98
N VAL A 60 -2.55 8.60 -25.08
CA VAL A 60 -3.34 9.46 -24.23
C VAL A 60 -4.79 9.11 -24.56
N SER A 61 -5.26 7.95 -24.07
CA SER A 61 -6.64 7.84 -23.67
C SER A 61 -6.83 9.02 -22.73
N GLN A 62 -7.89 9.79 -22.95
CA GLN A 62 -8.54 10.44 -21.84
C GLN A 62 -8.95 9.31 -20.89
N ASP A 63 -7.99 8.83 -20.08
CA ASP A 63 -8.28 8.03 -18.92
C ASP A 63 -9.16 8.95 -18.11
N THR A 64 -10.45 8.65 -18.10
CA THR A 64 -11.31 9.09 -17.02
C THR A 64 -10.70 8.42 -15.79
N SER A 65 -9.71 9.08 -15.18
CA SER A 65 -8.95 8.58 -14.05
C SER A 65 -9.97 8.26 -12.97
N LEU A 66 -10.26 6.97 -12.81
CA LEU A 66 -11.21 6.52 -11.81
C LEU A 66 -10.61 6.85 -10.46
N LEU A 67 -11.20 7.81 -9.76
CA LEU A 67 -10.68 8.28 -8.47
C LEU A 67 -10.84 7.19 -7.42
N ARG A 68 -9.81 7.03 -6.58
CA ARG A 68 -9.83 6.13 -5.43
C ARG A 68 -11.11 6.32 -4.61
N GLY A 69 -11.72 5.20 -4.22
CA GLY A 69 -13.00 5.15 -3.52
C GLY A 69 -13.02 5.99 -2.24
N THR A 70 -14.19 6.57 -1.95
CA THR A 70 -14.42 7.39 -0.77
C THR A 70 -14.60 6.51 0.46
N ILE A 71 -14.03 6.93 1.58
CA ILE A 71 -14.24 6.28 2.88
C ILE A 71 -15.24 7.10 3.67
N TYR A 72 -16.31 6.47 4.13
CA TYR A 72 -17.36 7.06 4.93
C TYR A 72 -17.41 6.49 6.34
N ASP A 73 -17.95 7.27 7.27
CA ASP A 73 -18.39 6.79 8.57
C ASP A 73 -19.76 6.08 8.47
N ARG A 74 -20.25 5.55 9.59
CA ARG A 74 -21.53 4.83 9.67
C ARG A 74 -22.77 5.67 9.33
N HIS A 75 -22.63 7.00 9.28
CA HIS A 75 -23.68 7.97 8.96
C HIS A 75 -23.45 8.61 7.58
N PHE A 76 -22.59 8.02 6.74
CA PHE A 76 -22.22 8.53 5.42
C PHE A 76 -21.51 9.89 5.44
N LYS A 77 -20.84 10.24 6.56
CA LYS A 77 -19.93 11.38 6.59
C LYS A 77 -18.59 10.99 5.98
N GLU A 78 -18.08 11.83 5.09
CA GLU A 78 -16.80 11.62 4.42
C GLU A 78 -15.63 11.67 5.41
N LEU A 79 -14.78 10.64 5.35
CA LEU A 79 -13.56 10.49 6.13
C LEU A 79 -12.31 10.65 5.27
N ALA A 80 -12.36 10.17 4.02
CA ALA A 80 -11.31 10.34 3.03
C ALA A 80 -11.92 10.39 1.63
N VAL A 81 -11.59 11.42 0.85
CA VAL A 81 -12.15 11.72 -0.47
C VAL A 81 -11.00 11.93 -1.45
N SER A 82 -11.18 11.50 -2.71
CA SER A 82 -10.21 11.80 -3.77
C SER A 82 -10.75 12.90 -4.68
N TYR A 83 -9.91 13.89 -4.96
CA TYR A 83 -10.17 14.96 -5.90
C TYR A 83 -9.29 14.81 -7.14
N GLN A 84 -9.86 15.13 -8.30
CA GLN A 84 -9.12 15.26 -9.54
C GLN A 84 -8.57 16.69 -9.63
N LEU A 85 -7.27 16.83 -9.46
CA LEU A 85 -6.55 18.10 -9.67
C LEU A 85 -5.66 17.97 -10.91
N TYR A 86 -5.08 19.10 -11.32
CA TYR A 86 -4.20 19.14 -12.48
C TYR A 86 -2.93 19.93 -12.20
N THR A 87 -1.81 19.37 -12.64
CA THR A 87 -0.52 20.04 -12.64
C THR A 87 -0.24 20.63 -14.01
N LEU A 88 0.18 21.89 -14.04
CA LEU A 88 0.56 22.61 -15.25
C LEU A 88 2.05 22.42 -15.54
N PHE A 89 2.34 21.80 -16.68
CA PHE A 89 3.68 21.65 -17.22
C PHE A 89 3.89 22.56 -18.43
N VAL A 90 5.07 23.16 -18.49
CA VAL A 90 5.48 24.01 -19.60
C VAL A 90 6.82 23.55 -20.16
N HIS A 91 6.92 23.44 -21.49
CA HIS A 91 8.14 23.17 -22.24
C HIS A 91 8.69 24.47 -22.83
N PRO A 92 9.69 25.13 -22.20
CA PRO A 92 10.13 26.47 -22.58
C PRO A 92 10.73 26.59 -23.99
N VAL A 93 11.12 25.46 -24.59
CA VAL A 93 11.70 25.36 -25.95
C VAL A 93 10.62 25.45 -27.03
N GLU A 94 9.38 25.05 -26.71
CA GLU A 94 8.24 25.08 -27.65
C GLU A 94 7.51 26.44 -27.62
N LEU A 95 7.80 27.26 -26.61
CA LEU A 95 7.21 28.58 -26.46
C LEU A 95 7.75 29.56 -27.52
N LYS A 96 6.84 30.13 -28.32
CA LYS A 96 7.18 31.21 -29.27
C LYS A 96 7.44 32.54 -28.57
N ASP A 97 6.57 32.89 -27.61
CA ASP A 97 6.62 34.14 -26.85
C ASP A 97 6.37 33.84 -25.37
N ARG A 98 7.46 33.78 -24.60
CA ARG A 98 7.42 33.45 -23.17
C ARG A 98 6.68 34.49 -22.35
N GLN A 99 6.75 35.76 -22.74
CA GLN A 99 6.16 36.87 -21.99
C GLN A 99 4.67 37.01 -22.24
N LYS A 100 4.21 36.65 -23.45
CA LYS A 100 2.78 36.50 -23.71
C LYS A 100 2.20 35.30 -22.95
N VAL A 101 2.90 34.16 -22.98
CA VAL A 101 2.46 32.93 -22.28
C VAL A 101 2.37 33.15 -20.78
N SER A 102 3.39 33.77 -20.15
CA SER A 102 3.36 34.07 -18.71
C SER A 102 2.15 34.93 -18.33
N ARG A 103 1.82 35.95 -19.14
CA ARG A 103 0.71 36.86 -18.84
C ARG A 103 -0.66 36.20 -18.93
N GLU A 104 -0.88 35.36 -19.93
CA GLU A 104 -2.17 34.65 -20.04
C GLU A 104 -2.32 33.59 -18.94
N LEU A 105 -1.24 32.86 -18.62
CA LEU A 105 -1.24 31.89 -17.53
C LEU A 105 -1.41 32.56 -16.15
N ALA A 106 -0.75 33.70 -15.92
CA ALA A 106 -0.88 34.48 -14.68
C ALA A 106 -2.33 34.84 -14.36
N ARG A 107 -3.13 35.20 -15.38
CA ARG A 107 -4.54 35.55 -15.21
C ARG A 107 -5.41 34.38 -14.75
N ILE A 108 -5.10 33.17 -15.21
CA ILE A 108 -5.90 31.97 -14.93
C ILE A 108 -5.49 31.34 -13.59
N ILE A 109 -4.17 31.26 -13.34
CA ILE A 109 -3.61 30.65 -12.13
C ILE A 109 -3.71 31.60 -10.93
N GLY A 110 -3.80 32.92 -11.18
CA GLY A 110 -3.81 33.94 -10.13
C GLY A 110 -2.43 34.24 -9.53
N GLU A 111 -1.35 33.89 -10.24
CA GLU A 111 0.03 34.26 -9.90
C GLU A 111 0.49 35.55 -10.60
N ASP A 112 1.57 36.16 -10.12
CA ASP A 112 2.15 37.34 -10.73
C ASP A 112 2.88 37.02 -12.06
N ASP A 113 2.62 37.81 -13.09
CA ASP A 113 3.20 37.65 -14.44
C ASP A 113 4.75 37.66 -14.41
N GLN A 114 5.34 38.52 -13.57
CA GLN A 114 6.79 38.64 -13.49
C GLN A 114 7.42 37.39 -12.85
N ILE A 115 6.78 36.84 -11.82
CA ILE A 115 7.22 35.59 -11.17
C ILE A 115 7.15 34.43 -12.17
N LEU A 116 6.05 34.30 -12.92
CA LEU A 116 5.90 33.25 -13.93
C LEU A 116 6.90 33.44 -15.08
N ALA A 117 7.09 34.66 -15.57
CA ALA A 117 8.06 34.95 -16.62
C ALA A 117 9.49 34.60 -16.19
N ASP A 118 9.84 34.83 -14.93
CA ASP A 118 11.14 34.46 -14.38
C ASP A 118 11.30 32.94 -14.23
N LYS A 119 10.26 32.22 -13.79
CA LYS A 119 10.24 30.73 -13.81
C LYS A 119 10.48 30.21 -15.24
N LEU A 120 9.81 30.77 -16.24
CA LEU A 120 9.91 30.35 -17.66
C LEU A 120 11.26 30.67 -18.33
N LYS A 121 12.13 31.49 -17.71
CA LYS A 121 13.50 31.72 -18.19
C LYS A 121 14.45 30.57 -17.82
N ALA A 122 14.07 29.69 -16.90
CA ALA A 122 14.91 28.58 -16.49
C ALA A 122 15.22 27.65 -17.69
N ILE A 123 16.48 27.21 -17.80
CA ILE A 123 16.92 26.28 -18.85
C ILE A 123 16.61 24.85 -18.40
N GLN A 124 15.32 24.55 -18.26
CA GLN A 124 14.82 23.21 -17.94
C GLN A 124 13.96 22.71 -19.11
N PRO A 125 14.01 21.40 -19.43
CA PRO A 125 13.23 20.84 -20.53
C PRO A 125 11.73 20.88 -20.25
N VAL A 126 11.33 20.74 -18.98
CA VAL A 126 9.96 20.82 -18.48
C VAL A 126 9.98 21.62 -17.19
N ILE A 127 9.02 22.53 -17.03
CA ILE A 127 8.81 23.33 -15.82
C ILE A 127 7.41 23.05 -15.31
N GLU A 128 7.33 22.63 -14.06
CA GLU A 128 6.08 22.59 -13.29
C GLU A 128 5.77 24.00 -12.81
N LEU A 129 4.65 24.56 -13.27
CA LEU A 129 4.32 25.97 -13.04
C LEU A 129 3.33 26.15 -11.87
N SER A 130 2.40 25.22 -11.73
CA SER A 130 1.36 25.17 -10.70
C SER A 130 0.84 23.74 -10.53
N ASP A 131 0.44 23.36 -9.31
CA ASP A 131 0.09 21.97 -8.94
C ASP A 131 -1.36 21.73 -8.53
N ASP A 132 -2.17 22.78 -8.40
CA ASP A 132 -3.51 22.70 -7.81
C ASP A 132 -4.58 23.33 -8.72
N LEU A 133 -4.51 23.04 -10.03
CA LEU A 133 -5.50 23.57 -10.97
C LEU A 133 -6.80 22.77 -10.91
N ASP A 134 -7.92 23.48 -10.94
CA ASP A 134 -9.24 22.88 -11.12
C ASP A 134 -9.56 22.64 -12.61
N GLU A 135 -10.64 21.89 -12.87
CA GLU A 135 -11.07 21.53 -14.22
C GLU A 135 -11.41 22.76 -15.09
N GLN A 136 -11.94 23.84 -14.48
CA GLN A 136 -12.29 25.05 -15.20
C GLN A 136 -11.04 25.82 -15.65
N GLN A 137 -10.04 25.94 -14.77
CA GLN A 137 -8.75 26.56 -15.08
C GLN A 137 -8.04 25.79 -16.20
N VAL A 138 -8.09 24.46 -16.20
CA VAL A 138 -7.55 23.63 -17.27
C VAL A 138 -8.26 23.89 -18.59
N ALA A 139 -9.60 23.92 -18.59
CA ALA A 139 -10.37 24.23 -19.80
C ALA A 139 -10.02 25.61 -20.37
N ASP A 140 -9.83 26.61 -19.51
CA ASP A 140 -9.44 27.96 -19.91
C ASP A 140 -8.01 27.98 -20.49
N ILE A 141 -7.06 27.24 -19.92
CA ILE A 141 -5.68 27.12 -20.42
C ILE A 141 -5.66 26.41 -21.77
N GLU A 142 -6.38 25.30 -21.91
CA GLU A 142 -6.46 24.52 -23.15
C GLU A 142 -7.12 25.34 -24.28
N ALA A 143 -8.12 26.17 -23.96
CA ALA A 143 -8.77 27.07 -24.91
C ALA A 143 -7.82 28.11 -25.52
N LEU A 144 -6.72 28.47 -24.83
CA LEU A 144 -5.71 29.39 -25.35
C LEU A 144 -4.81 28.76 -26.42
N ALA A 145 -4.81 27.43 -26.55
CA ALA A 145 -4.02 26.66 -27.53
C ALA A 145 -2.53 27.07 -27.56
N LEU A 146 -1.94 27.26 -26.38
CA LEU A 146 -0.54 27.66 -26.23
C LEU A 146 0.37 26.46 -26.52
N ALA A 147 1.27 26.60 -27.50
CA ALA A 147 2.28 25.58 -27.78
C ALA A 147 3.20 25.41 -26.57
N GLY A 148 3.52 24.16 -26.21
CA GLY A 148 4.41 23.85 -25.09
C GLY A 148 3.77 23.94 -23.71
N VAL A 149 2.45 24.05 -23.59
CA VAL A 149 1.73 24.08 -22.30
C VAL A 149 0.83 22.86 -22.22
N TYR A 150 0.95 22.09 -21.15
CA TYR A 150 0.24 20.82 -20.96
C TYR A 150 -0.26 20.72 -19.52
N CYS A 151 -1.50 20.31 -19.34
CA CYS A 151 -2.06 19.99 -18.03
C CYS A 151 -2.05 18.47 -17.86
N LYS A 152 -1.56 17.98 -16.72
CA LYS A 152 -1.59 16.56 -16.38
C LYS A 152 -2.54 16.34 -15.20
N SER A 153 -3.48 15.43 -15.38
CA SER A 153 -4.35 14.95 -14.30
C SER A 153 -3.52 14.30 -13.18
N ARG A 154 -3.89 14.61 -11.94
CA ARG A 154 -3.38 14.03 -10.72
C ARG A 154 -4.52 13.80 -9.73
N GLU A 155 -4.53 12.64 -9.10
CA GLU A 155 -5.39 12.39 -7.95
C GLU A 155 -4.77 12.98 -6.68
N GLU A 156 -5.56 13.73 -5.92
CA GLU A 156 -5.21 14.21 -4.58
C GLU A 156 -6.16 13.62 -3.54
N ARG A 157 -5.59 13.02 -2.49
CA ARG A 157 -6.36 12.39 -1.39
C ARG A 157 -6.51 13.36 -0.24
N TYR A 158 -7.76 13.67 0.13
CA TYR A 158 -8.10 14.64 1.17
C TYR A 158 -8.87 14.01 2.32
N TYR A 159 -8.57 14.45 3.55
CA TYR A 159 -9.17 13.96 4.79
C TYR A 159 -9.91 15.10 5.50
N PRO A 160 -11.24 15.22 5.34
CA PRO A 160 -12.03 16.36 5.86
C PRO A 160 -12.00 16.51 7.38
N ALA A 161 -11.71 15.41 8.10
CA ALA A 161 -11.65 15.41 9.56
C ALA A 161 -10.26 15.81 10.12
N HIS A 162 -9.29 16.15 9.26
CA HIS A 162 -7.92 16.52 9.62
C HIS A 162 -7.27 15.47 10.54
N THR A 163 -6.82 15.87 11.73
CA THR A 163 -6.21 14.98 12.72
C THR A 163 -7.14 13.86 13.20
N ALA A 164 -8.46 14.07 13.12
CA ALA A 164 -9.40 13.12 13.69
C ALA A 164 -9.43 11.80 12.90
N ALA A 165 -9.36 10.68 13.62
CA ALA A 165 -9.17 9.35 13.05
C ALA A 165 -7.88 9.17 12.22
N GLY A 166 -6.93 10.11 12.19
CA GLY A 166 -5.77 10.04 11.29
C GLY A 166 -4.92 8.78 11.49
N ASN A 167 -4.68 8.39 12.75
CA ASN A 167 -3.99 7.14 13.10
C ASN A 167 -4.74 5.88 12.62
N LEU A 168 -6.07 5.92 12.57
CA LEU A 168 -6.93 4.81 12.17
C LEU A 168 -7.03 4.71 10.65
N LEU A 169 -7.32 5.83 9.99
CA LEU A 169 -7.45 5.91 8.54
C LEU A 169 -6.11 5.64 7.86
N GLY A 170 -5.03 6.18 8.41
CA GLY A 170 -3.72 6.17 7.77
C GLY A 170 -3.62 7.26 6.71
N TYR A 171 -2.78 7.04 5.71
CA TYR A 171 -2.49 8.01 4.66
C TYR A 171 -2.11 7.29 3.36
N THR A 172 -2.19 8.01 2.25
CA THR A 172 -1.78 7.54 0.93
C THR A 172 -0.56 8.30 0.43
N SER A 173 0.23 7.69 -0.45
CA SER A 173 1.24 8.39 -1.25
C SER A 173 1.26 7.82 -2.65
N LYS A 174 1.30 8.70 -3.67
CA LYS A 174 1.34 8.32 -5.09
C LYS A 174 0.26 7.31 -5.48
N GLY A 175 -0.96 7.48 -4.96
CA GLY A 175 -2.11 6.61 -5.24
C GLY A 175 -2.16 5.29 -4.44
N THR A 176 -1.19 5.03 -3.57
CA THR A 176 -1.12 3.80 -2.75
C THR A 176 -1.36 4.11 -1.27
N GLY A 177 -2.22 3.32 -0.62
CA GLY A 177 -2.41 3.35 0.84
C GLY A 177 -1.21 2.78 1.58
N LEU A 178 -0.62 3.56 2.50
CA LEU A 178 0.61 3.19 3.21
C LEU A 178 0.40 2.77 4.66
N ALA A 179 -0.70 3.20 5.29
CA ALA A 179 -1.02 2.86 6.68
C ALA A 179 -2.53 2.75 6.91
N GLY A 180 -2.91 2.23 8.08
CA GLY A 180 -4.29 2.24 8.56
C GLY A 180 -5.29 1.55 7.63
N VAL A 181 -6.55 1.97 7.67
CA VAL A 181 -7.62 1.53 6.77
C VAL A 181 -7.22 1.67 5.30
N GLU A 182 -6.51 2.74 4.93
CA GLU A 182 -6.06 2.98 3.55
C GLU A 182 -5.16 1.85 3.02
N ALA A 183 -4.20 1.36 3.81
CA ALA A 183 -3.34 0.25 3.40
C ALA A 183 -4.04 -1.10 3.39
N VAL A 184 -5.00 -1.29 4.30
CA VAL A 184 -5.73 -2.56 4.46
C VAL A 184 -6.68 -2.78 3.31
N TYR A 185 -7.40 -1.73 2.91
CA TYR A 185 -8.39 -1.76 1.84
C TYR A 185 -7.88 -1.14 0.54
N ASP A 186 -6.57 -0.94 0.40
CA ASP A 186 -5.94 -0.45 -0.83
C ASP A 186 -6.37 -1.22 -2.09
N PRO A 187 -6.45 -2.58 -2.07
CA PRO A 187 -6.89 -3.35 -3.23
C PRO A 187 -8.36 -3.15 -3.62
N VAL A 188 -9.16 -2.44 -2.82
CA VAL A 188 -10.60 -2.24 -3.06
C VAL A 188 -10.90 -0.77 -3.32
N LEU A 189 -10.14 0.11 -2.68
CA LEU A 189 -10.24 1.56 -2.84
C LEU A 189 -9.57 2.02 -4.14
N HIS A 190 -8.44 1.42 -4.52
CA HIS A 190 -7.72 1.81 -5.74
C HIS A 190 -8.47 1.35 -7.00
N PRO A 191 -8.51 2.11 -8.10
CA PRO A 191 -9.05 1.65 -9.39
C PRO A 191 -8.22 0.50 -9.98
N GLY A 192 -8.81 -0.65 -10.30
CA GLY A 192 -8.08 -1.75 -10.92
C GLY A 192 -8.85 -3.07 -10.99
N ASP A 193 -8.20 -4.11 -11.50
CA ASP A 193 -8.73 -5.48 -11.49
C ASP A 193 -8.31 -6.16 -10.17
N PHE A 194 -9.25 -6.34 -9.24
CA PHE A 194 -9.01 -7.07 -7.98
C PHE A 194 -9.69 -8.42 -7.98
N ARG A 195 -9.04 -9.42 -7.37
CA ARG A 195 -9.61 -10.76 -7.18
C ARG A 195 -10.07 -10.93 -5.74
N LYS A 196 -11.17 -11.66 -5.54
CA LYS A 196 -11.76 -12.00 -4.22
C LYS A 196 -10.74 -12.61 -3.22
N GLN A 197 -9.61 -13.15 -3.70
CA GLN A 197 -8.56 -13.73 -2.86
C GLN A 197 -7.66 -12.70 -2.15
N ASP A 198 -7.69 -11.43 -2.56
CA ASP A 198 -6.79 -10.39 -2.05
C ASP A 198 -7.30 -9.70 -0.78
N SER A 199 -8.58 -9.89 -0.40
CA SER A 199 -9.15 -9.34 0.83
C SER A 199 -9.96 -10.39 1.61
N PRO A 200 -9.53 -10.78 2.82
CA PRO A 200 -10.12 -11.90 3.56
C PRO A 200 -11.49 -11.60 4.19
N GLU A 201 -11.96 -10.34 4.18
CA GLU A 201 -13.09 -9.89 5.00
C GLU A 201 -14.28 -9.32 4.20
N ILE A 202 -14.20 -9.31 2.87
CA ILE A 202 -15.24 -8.73 2.00
C ILE A 202 -15.93 -9.86 1.22
N ASP A 203 -17.24 -10.01 1.43
CA ASP A 203 -18.04 -10.93 0.65
C ASP A 203 -18.57 -10.25 -0.62
N PHE A 204 -17.84 -10.46 -1.72
CA PHE A 204 -18.33 -10.10 -3.05
C PHE A 204 -19.33 -11.17 -3.52
N ASP A 205 -20.54 -10.77 -3.93
CA ASP A 205 -21.63 -11.65 -4.37
C ASP A 205 -21.32 -12.36 -5.71
N GLY A 206 -20.38 -13.30 -5.68
CA GLY A 206 -20.05 -14.19 -6.81
C GLY A 206 -19.26 -13.59 -7.97
N SER A 207 -18.85 -12.31 -7.92
CA SER A 207 -18.05 -11.69 -8.99
C SER A 207 -16.56 -12.05 -8.87
N GLU A 208 -16.02 -12.80 -9.83
CA GLU A 208 -14.59 -13.21 -9.86
C GLU A 208 -13.64 -12.10 -10.34
N SER A 209 -14.16 -11.03 -10.93
CA SER A 209 -13.39 -9.84 -11.33
C SER A 209 -14.31 -8.63 -11.29
N LEU A 210 -14.05 -7.70 -10.37
CA LEU A 210 -14.60 -6.36 -10.42
C LEU A 210 -13.60 -5.52 -11.21
N GLY A 211 -13.67 -5.62 -12.55
CA GLY A 211 -12.77 -4.84 -13.39
C GLY A 211 -13.06 -3.35 -13.29
N GLN A 212 -12.01 -2.52 -13.34
CA GLN A 212 -12.04 -1.04 -13.44
C GLN A 212 -13.12 -0.31 -12.62
N GLN A 213 -13.46 -0.76 -11.40
CA GLN A 213 -14.44 -0.04 -10.57
C GLN A 213 -13.83 0.28 -9.22
N THR A 214 -13.85 1.56 -8.87
CA THR A 214 -13.49 2.01 -7.52
C THR A 214 -14.66 1.74 -6.61
N THR A 215 -14.38 1.24 -5.41
CA THR A 215 -15.42 0.90 -4.43
C THR A 215 -15.28 1.80 -3.22
N ASP A 216 -16.40 2.40 -2.82
CA ASP A 216 -16.48 3.17 -1.59
C ASP A 216 -16.54 2.24 -0.37
N LEU A 217 -15.95 2.68 0.75
CA LEU A 217 -15.91 1.94 2.00
C LEU A 217 -16.75 2.64 3.05
N ILE A 218 -17.65 1.91 3.70
CA ILE A 218 -18.43 2.41 4.83
C ILE A 218 -17.92 1.75 6.10
N LEU A 219 -17.31 2.53 7.00
CA LEU A 219 -16.82 2.05 8.29
C LEU A 219 -17.94 1.99 9.33
N THR A 220 -17.74 1.18 10.37
CA THR A 220 -18.61 1.21 11.56
C THR A 220 -18.33 2.40 12.48
N LEU A 221 -17.29 3.17 12.17
CA LEU A 221 -16.83 4.34 12.90
C LEU A 221 -17.92 5.41 12.97
N ASP A 222 -18.01 6.08 14.11
CA ASP A 222 -18.77 7.30 14.32
C ASP A 222 -17.78 8.45 14.51
N ILE A 223 -17.72 9.36 13.54
CA ILE A 223 -16.68 10.40 13.53
C ILE A 223 -16.85 11.43 14.66
N ASP A 224 -18.08 11.67 15.12
CA ASP A 224 -18.34 12.63 16.20
C ASP A 224 -17.92 12.04 17.55
N LEU A 225 -18.19 10.75 17.75
CA LEU A 225 -17.70 10.01 18.92
C LEU A 225 -16.17 9.90 18.92
N GLN A 226 -15.57 9.61 17.75
CA GLN A 226 -14.11 9.55 17.58
C GLN A 226 -13.46 10.87 18.01
N LYS A 227 -13.92 12.01 17.49
CA LYS A 227 -13.42 13.35 17.84
C LYS A 227 -13.53 13.64 19.33
N THR A 228 -14.68 13.30 19.92
CA THR A 228 -14.93 13.51 21.35
C THR A 228 -13.95 12.71 22.21
N LEU A 229 -13.73 11.44 21.89
CA LEU A 229 -12.80 10.57 22.60
C LEU A 229 -11.34 10.99 22.40
N GLU A 230 -10.96 11.39 21.19
CA GLU A 230 -9.63 11.93 20.90
C GLU A 230 -9.31 13.16 21.73
N GLN A 231 -10.23 14.11 21.79
CA GLN A 231 -10.08 15.32 22.59
C GLN A 231 -9.93 14.97 24.08
N LYS A 232 -10.83 14.15 24.62
CA LYS A 232 -10.82 13.78 26.04
C LYS A 232 -9.58 12.98 26.44
N LEU A 233 -9.14 12.06 25.57
CA LEU A 233 -7.93 11.30 25.82
C LEU A 233 -6.67 12.15 25.75
N GLU A 234 -6.61 13.12 24.82
CA GLU A 234 -5.48 14.03 24.72
C GLU A 234 -5.40 14.98 25.94
N GLU A 235 -6.55 15.51 26.38
CA GLU A 235 -6.64 16.27 27.64
C GLU A 235 -6.10 15.45 28.82
N TYR A 236 -6.55 14.20 28.98
CA TYR A 236 -6.12 13.31 30.05
C TYR A 236 -4.63 12.94 29.95
N ARG A 237 -4.14 12.65 28.74
CA ARG A 237 -2.74 12.32 28.48
C ARG A 237 -1.81 13.47 28.87
N LYS A 238 -2.16 14.71 28.50
CA LYS A 238 -1.41 15.91 28.88
C LYS A 238 -1.42 16.12 30.40
N GLN A 239 -2.57 15.95 31.05
CA GLN A 239 -2.69 16.10 32.51
C GLN A 239 -1.86 15.07 33.29
N THR A 240 -1.80 13.83 32.81
CA THR A 240 -1.06 12.74 33.45
C THR A 240 0.43 12.70 33.09
N GLY A 241 0.87 13.50 32.11
CA GLY A 241 2.23 13.44 31.57
C GLY A 241 2.51 12.13 30.81
N ALA A 242 1.47 11.38 30.41
CA ALA A 242 1.64 10.12 29.71
C ALA A 242 2.22 10.35 28.30
N ALA A 243 3.19 9.52 27.90
CA ALA A 243 3.78 9.61 26.57
C ALA A 243 2.77 9.26 25.47
N ARG A 244 1.89 8.28 25.72
CA ARG A 244 0.95 7.72 24.75
C ARG A 244 -0.37 7.32 25.43
N GLY A 245 -1.45 7.23 24.67
CA GLY A 245 -2.75 6.79 25.15
C GLY A 245 -3.56 6.07 24.08
N MET A 246 -4.48 5.20 24.50
CA MET A 246 -5.43 4.52 23.61
C MET A 246 -6.81 4.46 24.25
N ALA A 247 -7.86 4.56 23.43
CA ALA A 247 -9.23 4.30 23.84
C ALA A 247 -9.99 3.54 22.75
N LEU A 248 -10.93 2.69 23.14
CA LEU A 248 -11.77 1.89 22.24
C LEU A 248 -13.24 1.96 22.72
N ALA A 249 -14.14 2.29 21.81
CA ALA A 249 -15.58 2.16 21.99
C ALA A 249 -16.12 1.15 20.97
N MET A 250 -16.77 0.10 21.45
CA MET A 250 -17.31 -0.97 20.61
C MET A 250 -18.68 -1.43 21.09
N VAL A 251 -19.49 -1.95 20.18
CA VAL A 251 -20.77 -2.61 20.48
C VAL A 251 -20.51 -4.07 20.82
N PRO A 252 -20.64 -4.53 22.08
CA PRO A 252 -20.20 -5.87 22.48
C PRO A 252 -20.93 -7.02 21.77
N SER A 253 -22.22 -6.84 21.46
CA SER A 253 -23.05 -7.86 20.82
C SER A 253 -22.70 -8.12 19.36
N THR A 254 -22.10 -7.14 18.66
CA THR A 254 -21.82 -7.23 17.22
C THR A 254 -20.34 -7.11 16.90
N GLY A 255 -19.51 -6.69 17.85
CA GLY A 255 -18.09 -6.39 17.63
C GLY A 255 -17.83 -5.09 16.87
N LYS A 256 -18.87 -4.35 16.42
CA LYS A 256 -18.70 -3.09 15.68
C LYS A 256 -17.90 -2.08 16.50
N VAL A 257 -16.83 -1.56 15.92
CA VAL A 257 -15.99 -0.54 16.52
C VAL A 257 -16.56 0.83 16.15
N LEU A 258 -16.98 1.60 17.16
CA LEU A 258 -17.57 2.93 16.97
C LEU A 258 -16.51 4.04 17.02
N ALA A 259 -15.48 3.86 17.83
CA ALA A 259 -14.34 4.75 17.89
C ALA A 259 -13.11 3.99 18.39
N MET A 260 -11.95 4.31 17.82
CA MET A 260 -10.69 3.66 18.13
C MET A 260 -9.59 4.70 18.00
N VAL A 261 -9.08 5.11 19.16
CA VAL A 261 -8.26 6.29 19.35
C VAL A 261 -6.87 5.89 19.78
N SER A 262 -5.87 6.55 19.20
CA SER A 262 -4.47 6.49 19.61
C SER A 262 -3.93 7.91 19.70
N GLN A 263 -3.30 8.26 20.82
CA GLN A 263 -2.65 9.55 21.04
C GLN A 263 -1.14 9.38 21.30
N PRO A 264 -0.28 10.26 20.76
CA PRO A 264 -0.61 11.42 19.92
C PRO A 264 -1.13 11.03 18.52
N GLY A 265 -2.05 11.83 17.99
CA GLY A 265 -2.55 11.76 16.61
C GLY A 265 -1.69 12.55 15.62
N PHE A 266 -1.98 12.41 14.33
CA PHE A 266 -1.43 13.24 13.25
C PHE A 266 -2.52 13.56 12.22
N ASP A 267 -2.32 14.61 11.44
CA ASP A 267 -3.18 14.94 10.30
C ASP A 267 -2.68 14.19 9.05
N PRO A 268 -3.48 13.27 8.46
CA PRO A 268 -3.11 12.56 7.25
C PRO A 268 -2.89 13.47 6.04
N ASN A 269 -3.50 14.65 6.00
CA ASN A 269 -3.25 15.63 4.93
C ASN A 269 -1.80 16.16 4.97
N TYR A 270 -1.12 16.04 6.12
CA TYR A 270 0.25 16.52 6.33
C TYR A 270 1.15 15.42 6.89
N PHE A 271 0.92 14.17 6.49
CA PHE A 271 1.61 13.00 7.07
C PHE A 271 3.15 13.10 6.99
N TRP A 272 3.71 13.79 5.99
CA TRP A 272 5.16 13.99 5.84
C TRP A 272 5.78 14.88 6.93
N GLN A 273 4.96 15.62 7.68
CA GLN A 273 5.40 16.44 8.82
C GLN A 273 5.35 15.67 10.15
N ALA A 274 4.70 14.50 10.17
CA ALA A 274 4.54 13.71 11.37
C ALA A 274 5.85 12.98 11.73
N ASP A 275 6.09 12.81 13.03
CA ASP A 275 7.23 12.05 13.54
C ASP A 275 7.09 10.57 13.13
N ASP A 276 8.17 9.98 12.62
CA ASP A 276 8.26 8.55 12.27
C ASP A 276 7.79 7.64 13.40
N GLN A 277 8.04 8.01 14.66
CA GLN A 277 7.59 7.23 15.83
C GLN A 277 6.07 7.26 16.00
N ILE A 278 5.38 8.31 15.54
CA ILE A 278 3.92 8.42 15.54
C ILE A 278 3.36 7.62 14.37
N LEU A 279 3.95 7.77 13.18
CA LEU A 279 3.55 7.03 11.97
C LEU A 279 3.73 5.51 12.11
N GLN A 280 4.86 5.07 12.68
CA GLN A 280 5.12 3.66 13.01
C GLN A 280 4.50 3.23 14.34
N GLY A 281 4.05 4.21 15.12
CA GLY A 281 3.47 4.11 16.44
C GLY A 281 1.98 3.79 16.41
N GLN A 282 1.57 2.83 15.60
CA GLN A 282 0.28 2.22 15.85
C GLN A 282 0.34 1.55 17.22
N VAL A 283 -0.47 2.04 18.17
CA VAL A 283 -0.56 1.49 19.54
C VAL A 283 -1.02 0.02 19.52
N PHE A 284 -1.48 -0.46 18.36
CA PHE A 284 -1.90 -1.84 18.10
C PHE A 284 -0.75 -2.81 17.76
N ARG A 285 0.52 -2.45 18.00
CA ARG A 285 1.58 -3.48 18.07
C ARG A 285 1.20 -4.51 19.15
N LYS A 286 1.68 -5.75 18.98
CA LYS A 286 1.42 -6.96 19.81
C LYS A 286 1.76 -6.86 21.31
N ASN A 287 1.82 -5.69 21.92
CA ASN A 287 1.99 -5.54 23.35
C ASN A 287 0.62 -5.66 24.03
N TYR A 288 0.07 -6.86 23.97
CA TYR A 288 -0.98 -7.28 24.86
C TYR A 288 -0.49 -7.13 26.30
N ILE A 289 -1.19 -6.34 27.12
CA ILE A 289 -0.88 -6.17 28.55
C ILE A 289 -1.75 -7.18 29.31
N PRO A 290 -1.23 -8.38 29.67
CA PRO A 290 -2.06 -9.44 30.26
C PRO A 290 -2.68 -9.04 31.58
N GLU A 291 -2.01 -8.14 32.31
CA GLU A 291 -2.39 -7.67 33.63
C GLU A 291 -3.73 -6.93 33.64
N LEU A 292 -4.06 -6.22 32.55
CA LEU A 292 -5.32 -5.47 32.46
C LEU A 292 -6.55 -6.38 32.40
N ILE A 293 -6.44 -7.55 31.74
CA ILE A 293 -7.57 -8.47 31.64
C ILE A 293 -7.50 -9.63 32.63
N ARG A 294 -6.35 -9.84 33.30
CA ARG A 294 -6.15 -10.93 34.26
C ARG A 294 -7.25 -10.98 35.33
N PRO A 295 -7.68 -9.87 35.96
CA PRO A 295 -8.75 -9.93 36.96
C PRO A 295 -10.09 -10.44 36.42
N LEU A 296 -10.45 -10.03 35.19
CA LEU A 296 -11.65 -10.50 34.50
C LEU A 296 -11.52 -11.99 34.18
N PHE A 297 -10.40 -12.37 33.56
CA PHE A 297 -10.11 -13.74 33.18
C PHE A 297 -10.12 -14.71 34.37
N THR A 298 -9.42 -14.35 35.46
CA THR A 298 -9.39 -15.12 36.71
C THR A 298 -10.78 -15.30 37.30
N THR A 299 -11.62 -14.25 37.24
CA THR A 299 -12.99 -14.32 37.75
C THR A 299 -13.86 -15.24 36.88
N THR A 300 -13.76 -15.14 35.55
CA THR A 300 -14.47 -16.02 34.62
C THR A 300 -14.05 -17.48 34.77
N ALA A 301 -12.76 -17.74 34.88
CA ALA A 301 -12.22 -19.08 35.12
C ALA A 301 -12.73 -19.66 36.44
N ALA A 302 -12.78 -18.85 37.50
CA ALA A 302 -13.27 -19.27 38.80
C ALA A 302 -14.76 -19.62 38.77
N ILE A 303 -15.60 -18.79 38.15
CA ILE A 303 -17.04 -19.07 37.98
C ILE A 303 -17.24 -20.39 37.22
N TYR A 304 -16.45 -20.61 36.16
CA TYR A 304 -16.54 -21.82 35.35
C TYR A 304 -16.08 -23.08 36.10
N ASP A 305 -14.96 -23.00 36.83
CA ASP A 305 -14.38 -24.14 37.56
C ASP A 305 -15.23 -24.55 38.77
N SER A 306 -15.81 -23.57 39.46
CA SER A 306 -16.57 -23.78 40.68
C SER A 306 -18.05 -24.07 40.45
N GLY A 307 -18.54 -23.89 39.21
CA GLY A 307 -19.97 -23.97 38.90
C GLY A 307 -20.81 -22.98 39.71
N ILE A 308 -20.19 -21.94 40.29
CA ILE A 308 -20.85 -20.99 41.19
C ILE A 308 -21.84 -20.16 40.37
N ASN A 309 -23.10 -20.52 40.50
CA ASN A 309 -24.20 -19.59 40.26
C ASN A 309 -24.08 -18.46 41.30
N THR A 310 -23.62 -17.30 40.83
CA THR A 310 -24.00 -15.95 41.27
C THR A 310 -23.30 -15.22 42.41
N ASN A 311 -22.41 -15.79 43.24
CA ASN A 311 -21.71 -15.01 44.28
C ASN A 311 -20.19 -14.93 44.10
N VAL A 312 -19.77 -14.03 43.21
CA VAL A 312 -18.37 -13.59 43.11
C VAL A 312 -18.06 -12.71 44.32
N LEU A 313 -17.15 -13.15 45.19
CA LEU A 313 -16.74 -12.35 46.35
C LEU A 313 -16.02 -11.06 45.91
N PRO A 314 -16.19 -9.94 46.63
CA PRO A 314 -15.45 -8.71 46.37
C PRO A 314 -13.93 -8.93 46.34
N ALA A 315 -13.22 -8.12 45.54
CA ALA A 315 -11.77 -8.24 45.38
C ALA A 315 -10.99 -8.15 46.70
N THR A 316 -11.54 -7.47 47.71
CA THR A 316 -11.00 -7.32 49.06
C THR A 316 -11.12 -8.56 49.94
N VAL A 317 -12.03 -9.49 49.61
CA VAL A 317 -12.35 -10.66 50.46
C VAL A 317 -11.98 -11.99 49.77
N ARG A 318 -11.80 -11.99 48.45
CA ARG A 318 -11.48 -13.21 47.69
C ARG A 318 -10.04 -13.66 47.92
N ALA A 319 -9.82 -14.98 47.93
CA ALA A 319 -8.48 -15.57 47.89
C ALA A 319 -7.77 -15.21 46.56
N PRO A 320 -6.43 -15.08 46.55
CA PRO A 320 -5.65 -14.92 45.31
C PRO A 320 -6.03 -16.02 44.30
N GLU A 321 -6.35 -15.61 43.08
CA GLU A 321 -6.74 -16.50 41.97
C GLU A 321 -7.95 -17.42 42.21
N TYR A 322 -8.77 -17.16 43.25
CA TYR A 322 -9.84 -18.07 43.69
C TYR A 322 -9.36 -19.52 43.95
N GLY A 323 -8.06 -19.70 44.28
CA GLY A 323 -7.47 -21.03 44.46
C GLY A 323 -7.24 -21.82 43.17
N LEU A 324 -7.37 -21.19 41.99
CA LEU A 324 -6.97 -21.79 40.73
C LEU A 324 -5.45 -21.95 40.67
N THR A 325 -4.98 -23.09 40.19
CA THR A 325 -3.54 -23.31 39.95
C THR A 325 -3.11 -22.65 38.64
N ALA A 326 -1.83 -22.30 38.51
CA ALA A 326 -1.27 -21.77 37.26
C ALA A 326 -1.52 -22.69 36.05
N GLN A 327 -1.53 -24.02 36.26
CA GLN A 327 -1.83 -24.99 35.22
C GLN A 327 -3.30 -24.94 34.78
N LYS A 328 -4.25 -24.82 35.72
CA LYS A 328 -5.67 -24.60 35.40
C LYS A 328 -5.88 -23.28 34.67
N MET A 329 -5.20 -22.22 35.11
CA MET A 329 -5.26 -20.91 34.46
C MET A 329 -4.79 -20.98 33.01
N LYS A 330 -3.70 -21.69 32.73
CA LYS A 330 -3.22 -21.93 31.36
C LYS A 330 -4.23 -22.72 30.52
N GLN A 331 -4.84 -23.76 31.08
CA GLN A 331 -5.88 -24.55 30.39
C GLN A 331 -7.09 -23.68 30.04
N TYR A 332 -7.56 -22.84 30.96
CA TYR A 332 -8.64 -21.89 30.66
C TYR A 332 -8.22 -20.88 29.59
N TRP A 333 -6.96 -20.45 29.57
CA TRP A 333 -6.47 -19.47 28.61
C TRP A 333 -6.51 -20.00 27.18
N GLU A 334 -6.11 -21.27 27.03
CA GLU A 334 -6.22 -22.02 25.78
C GLU A 334 -7.69 -22.28 25.42
N LYS A 335 -8.52 -22.67 26.41
CA LYS A 335 -9.95 -22.97 26.22
C LYS A 335 -10.75 -21.73 25.76
N PHE A 336 -10.45 -20.56 26.29
CA PHE A 336 -11.08 -19.30 25.89
C PHE A 336 -10.48 -18.71 24.60
N GLY A 337 -9.55 -19.41 23.94
CA GLY A 337 -8.99 -18.99 22.65
C GLY A 337 -8.04 -17.79 22.72
N LEU A 338 -7.62 -17.36 23.92
CA LEU A 338 -6.75 -16.20 24.13
C LEU A 338 -5.27 -16.46 23.80
N THR A 339 -4.92 -17.70 23.41
CA THR A 339 -3.60 -18.06 22.87
C THR A 339 -3.51 -17.88 21.36
N ARG A 340 -4.63 -17.79 20.65
CA ARG A 340 -4.63 -17.65 19.19
C ARG A 340 -4.42 -16.19 18.85
N SER A 341 -3.44 -15.91 17.99
CA SER A 341 -3.44 -14.64 17.26
C SER A 341 -4.77 -14.57 16.51
N VAL A 342 -5.47 -13.44 16.56
CA VAL A 342 -6.67 -13.22 15.75
C VAL A 342 -6.25 -13.36 14.29
N SER A 343 -6.56 -14.51 13.69
CA SER A 343 -6.28 -14.82 12.29
C SER A 343 -7.34 -14.12 11.45
N GLY A 344 -6.93 -13.16 10.62
CA GLY A 344 -7.84 -12.37 9.78
C GLY A 344 -7.60 -10.86 9.87
N GLY A 345 -6.89 -10.37 10.89
CA GLY A 345 -6.43 -8.99 10.90
C GLY A 345 -5.43 -8.73 9.77
N PRO A 346 -5.43 -7.55 9.15
CA PRO A 346 -4.52 -7.24 8.06
C PRO A 346 -3.09 -7.54 8.49
N SER A 347 -2.43 -8.40 7.72
CA SER A 347 -0.99 -8.56 7.83
C SER A 347 -0.38 -7.26 7.32
N LEU A 348 -0.21 -6.29 8.24
CA LEU A 348 0.68 -5.16 8.02
C LEU A 348 2.01 -5.78 7.58
N ARG A 349 2.31 -5.69 6.28
CA ARG A 349 3.56 -6.20 5.70
C ARG A 349 4.66 -5.73 6.64
N SER A 350 5.38 -6.67 7.23
CA SER A 350 6.48 -6.30 8.11
C SER A 350 7.42 -5.44 7.28
N SER A 351 7.51 -4.15 7.61
CA SER A 351 8.67 -3.37 7.22
C SER A 351 9.84 -4.17 7.80
N LYS A 352 10.67 -4.77 6.94
CA LYS A 352 11.88 -5.43 7.37
C LYS A 352 12.67 -4.39 8.15
N SER A 353 12.69 -4.48 9.48
CA SER A 353 13.62 -3.72 10.28
C SER A 353 15.01 -4.06 9.75
N PRO A 354 15.89 -3.07 9.49
CA PRO A 354 17.27 -3.38 9.15
C PRO A 354 17.88 -4.22 10.29
N PRO A 355 18.75 -5.19 10.00
CA PRO A 355 19.28 -6.07 11.01
C PRO A 355 20.04 -5.24 12.05
N VAL A 356 19.61 -5.35 13.30
CA VAL A 356 20.35 -4.87 14.46
C VAL A 356 21.71 -5.55 14.40
N ARG A 357 22.79 -4.76 14.26
CA ARG A 357 24.15 -5.24 14.42
C ARG A 357 24.26 -5.84 15.81
N ALA A 358 24.59 -7.13 15.87
CA ALA A 358 24.99 -7.78 17.11
C ALA A 358 26.25 -7.07 17.63
N GLU A 359 26.11 -6.28 18.70
CA GLU A 359 27.25 -5.90 19.51
C GLU A 359 27.76 -7.16 20.21
N SER A 360 29.02 -7.46 19.92
CA SER A 360 29.77 -8.57 20.45
C SER A 360 29.91 -8.47 21.97
N ASP A 361 29.60 -9.60 22.59
CA ASP A 361 29.97 -10.03 23.93
C ASP A 361 31.33 -9.47 24.38
N GLY A 362 31.28 -8.64 25.42
CA GLY A 362 32.41 -7.96 26.04
C GLY A 362 32.24 -8.00 27.54
N THR A 363 32.62 -9.13 28.13
CA THR A 363 32.93 -9.38 29.54
C THR A 363 33.05 -8.15 30.45
N GLU A 364 32.23 -8.07 31.49
CA GLU A 364 32.68 -7.53 32.77
C GLU A 364 32.01 -8.24 33.97
N LYS A 365 32.83 -8.95 34.73
CA LYS A 365 32.53 -9.50 36.05
C LYS A 365 32.53 -8.37 37.07
N ILE A 366 31.44 -8.17 37.81
CA ILE A 366 31.43 -7.55 39.15
C ILE A 366 30.28 -8.23 39.93
N SER A 367 30.48 -9.28 40.72
CA SER A 367 30.94 -9.31 42.12
C SER A 367 30.18 -8.36 43.08
N GLY A 368 29.17 -8.91 43.77
CA GLY A 368 28.95 -8.73 45.22
C GLY A 368 28.37 -7.41 45.74
N ALA A 369 27.20 -7.50 46.40
CA ALA A 369 26.95 -7.08 47.81
C ALA A 369 25.52 -6.55 48.02
N GLN A 370 24.81 -7.17 48.98
CA GLN A 370 23.98 -6.58 50.05
C GLN A 370 23.35 -5.20 49.76
N LEU A 371 22.02 -5.03 49.74
CA LEU A 371 21.03 -5.27 50.81
C LEU A 371 19.62 -5.34 50.21
#